data_AF-A0A2M8FU87-F1
#
_entry.id   AF-A0A2M8FU87-F1
#
_cell.length_a   1.000
_cell.length_b   1.000
_cell.length_c   1.000
_cell.angle_alpha   90.00
_cell.angle_beta   90.00
_cell.angle_gamma   90.00
#
_symmetry.space_group_name_H-M   'P 1'
#
loop_
_entity.id
_entity.type
_entity.pdbx_description
1 polymer ?
#
loop_
_entity_poly.entity_id
_entity_poly.type
_entity_poly.pdbx_seq_one_letter_code
_entity_poly.pdbx_strand_id
1 'polypeptide(L)' 'AAGHKTLVPQVIEELKNIGREDIMVIVGGVIPQQDYDFLFNAGAVGIFGPGTKISKAAQAILEVMIESVKAP' A
#
# COMPACT_ATOMS: atom_id res chain seq x y z
N ALA A 1 2.31 -3.23 17.58
CA ALA A 1 2.49 -4.50 16.85
C ALA A 1 3.31 -4.22 15.60
N ALA A 2 4.39 -4.97 15.35
CA ALA A 2 5.39 -4.72 14.30
C ALA A 2 5.24 -5.64 13.07
N GLY A 3 4.03 -6.16 12.83
CA GLY A 3 3.79 -7.16 11.80
C GLY A 3 3.87 -6.64 10.37
N HIS A 4 3.95 -5.31 10.14
CA HIS A 4 3.91 -4.72 8.79
C HIS A 4 5.04 -5.24 7.89
N LYS A 5 6.24 -5.47 8.43
CA LYS A 5 7.37 -5.99 7.63
C LYS A 5 7.21 -7.46 7.22
N THR A 6 6.28 -8.18 7.82
CA THR A 6 6.03 -9.61 7.53
C THR A 6 4.71 -9.79 6.79
N LEU A 7 3.63 -9.21 7.31
CA LEU A 7 2.28 -9.41 6.80
C LEU A 7 2.03 -8.68 5.48
N VAL A 8 2.61 -7.50 5.26
CA VAL A 8 2.41 -6.77 4.00
C VAL A 8 3.04 -7.52 2.82
N PRO A 9 4.31 -7.97 2.88
CA PRO A 9 4.87 -8.83 1.84
C PRO A 9 4.06 -10.11 1.60
N GLN A 10 3.60 -10.77 2.68
CA GLN A 10 2.79 -12.00 2.56
C GLN A 10 1.45 -11.74 1.86
N VAL A 11 0.76 -10.65 2.17
CA VAL A 11 -0.50 -10.31 1.48
C VAL A 11 -0.27 -10.10 -0.01
N ILE A 12 0.81 -9.40 -0.38
CA ILE A 12 1.15 -9.13 -1.77
C ILE A 12 1.53 -10.43 -2.50
N GLU A 13 2.31 -11.30 -1.86
CA GLU A 13 2.66 -12.61 -2.38
C GLU A 13 1.43 -13.51 -2.60
N GLU A 14 0.49 -13.51 -1.66
CA GLU A 14 -0.74 -14.31 -1.81
C GLU A 14 -1.66 -13.77 -2.91
N LEU A 15 -1.76 -12.44 -3.07
CA LEU A 15 -2.47 -11.83 -4.21
C LEU A 15 -1.85 -12.28 -5.53
N LYS A 16 -0.52 -12.33 -5.61
CA LYS A 16 0.20 -12.86 -6.76
C LYS A 16 -0.09 -14.34 -6.99
N ASN A 17 -0.08 -15.17 -5.95
CA ASN A 17 -0.31 -16.62 -6.05
C ASN A 17 -1.70 -16.95 -6.63
N ILE A 18 -2.70 -16.11 -6.36
CA ILE A 18 -4.06 -16.26 -6.92
C ILE A 18 -4.25 -15.52 -8.26
N GLY A 19 -3.18 -15.00 -8.86
CA GLY A 19 -3.22 -14.31 -10.16
C GLY A 19 -3.87 -12.93 -10.11
N ARG A 20 -3.83 -12.24 -8.96
CA ARG A 20 -4.44 -10.93 -8.72
C ARG A 20 -3.42 -9.85 -8.37
N GLU A 21 -2.30 -9.83 -9.09
CA GLU A 21 -1.27 -8.77 -8.99
C GLU A 21 -1.81 -7.37 -9.35
N ASP A 22 -2.98 -7.30 -9.98
CA ASP A 22 -3.71 -6.05 -10.29
C ASP A 22 -4.29 -5.36 -9.04
N ILE A 23 -4.48 -6.10 -7.94
CA ILE A 23 -5.02 -5.53 -6.70
C ILE A 23 -3.95 -4.70 -5.99
N MET A 24 -4.19 -3.39 -5.94
CA MET A 24 -3.36 -2.44 -5.19
C MET A 24 -3.44 -2.66 -3.67
N VAL A 25 -2.28 -2.65 -3.00
CA VAL A 25 -2.18 -2.78 -1.54
C VAL A 25 -1.78 -1.45 -0.91
N ILE A 26 -2.60 -0.93 0.01
CA ILE A 26 -2.35 0.29 0.78
C ILE A 26 -2.20 -0.07 2.25
N VAL A 27 -1.22 0.52 2.93
CA VAL A 27 -0.94 0.25 4.34
C VAL A 27 -1.34 1.45 5.20
N GLY A 28 -2.11 1.20 6.26
CA GLY A 28 -2.51 2.22 7.23
C GLY A 28 -2.09 1.85 8.65
N GLY A 29 -2.05 2.84 9.54
CA GLY A 29 -1.79 2.64 10.97
C GLY A 29 -0.44 3.19 11.43
N VAL A 30 0.05 2.72 12.58
CA VAL A 30 1.30 3.20 13.19
C VAL A 30 2.50 2.46 12.57
N ILE A 31 3.20 3.11 11.64
CA ILE A 31 4.35 2.54 10.92
C ILE A 31 5.56 3.48 11.08
N PRO A 32 6.73 2.98 11.52
CA PRO A 32 7.95 3.78 11.58
C PRO A 32 8.36 4.25 10.18
N GLN A 33 8.74 5.52 10.04
CA GLN A 33 9.10 6.11 8.74
C GLN A 33 10.28 5.39 8.06
N GLN A 34 11.23 4.87 8.85
CA GLN A 34 12.37 4.07 8.36
C GLN A 34 11.96 2.76 7.66
N ASP A 35 10.73 2.28 7.88
CA ASP A 35 10.22 1.06 7.25
C ASP A 35 9.43 1.35 5.96
N TYR A 36 9.24 2.62 5.58
CA TYR A 36 8.42 2.98 4.41
C TYR A 36 9.04 2.44 3.12
N ASP A 37 10.34 2.64 2.92
CA ASP A 37 11.04 2.15 1.73
C ASP A 37 10.94 0.62 1.60
N PHE A 38 11.01 -0.10 2.73
CA PHE A 38 10.81 -1.55 2.74
C PHE A 38 9.41 -1.92 2.25
N LEU A 39 8.37 -1.23 2.72
CA LEU A 39 6.98 -1.54 2.35
C LEU A 39 6.67 -1.16 0.90
N PHE A 40 7.19 -0.02 0.41
CA PHE A 40 7.07 0.35 -0.99
C PHE A 40 7.79 -0.65 -1.90
N ASN A 41 9.01 -1.06 -1.54
CA ASN A 41 9.74 -2.10 -2.29
C ASN A 41 9.05 -3.47 -2.25
N ALA A 42 8.27 -3.76 -1.21
CA ALA A 42 7.45 -4.96 -1.13
C ALA A 42 6.20 -4.91 -2.03
N GLY A 43 5.82 -3.74 -2.54
CA GLY A 43 4.69 -3.55 -3.45
C GLY A 43 3.50 -2.77 -2.85
N ALA A 44 3.64 -2.17 -1.67
CA ALA A 44 2.63 -1.22 -1.20
C ALA A 44 2.61 0.01 -2.11
N VAL A 45 1.42 0.49 -2.47
CA VAL A 45 1.25 1.67 -3.34
C VAL A 45 0.98 2.96 -2.56
N GLY A 46 0.75 2.86 -1.25
CA GLY A 46 0.51 4.01 -0.38
C GLY A 46 0.60 3.65 1.09
N ILE A 47 1.08 4.61 1.90
CA ILE A 47 1.21 4.47 3.36
C ILE A 47 0.58 5.68 4.05
N PHE A 48 -0.41 5.44 4.92
CA PHE A 48 -1.16 6.49 5.62
C PHE A 48 -1.07 6.31 7.14
N GLY A 49 -0.21 7.11 7.77
CA GLY A 49 0.09 7.08 9.21
C GLY A 49 -0.95 7.78 10.10
N PRO A 50 -0.74 7.79 11.43
CA PRO A 50 -1.63 8.47 12.37
C PRO A 50 -1.76 9.97 12.07
N GLY A 51 -2.96 10.50 12.18
CA GLY A 51 -3.24 11.91 11.88
C GLY A 51 -3.44 12.24 10.40
N THR A 52 -3.32 11.26 9.50
CA THR A 52 -3.67 11.45 8.08
C THR A 52 -5.14 11.88 7.96
N LYS A 53 -5.38 13.01 7.28
CA LYS A 53 -6.74 13.47 6.98
C LYS A 53 -7.40 12.51 5.99
N ILE A 54 -8.60 12.04 6.29
CA ILE A 54 -9.35 11.09 5.44
C ILE A 54 -9.48 11.63 4.00
N SER A 55 -9.82 12.91 3.84
CA SER A 55 -9.94 13.52 2.51
C SER A 55 -8.64 13.50 1.71
N LYS A 56 -7.49 13.61 2.37
CA LYS A 56 -6.17 13.53 1.73
C LYS A 56 -5.82 12.10 1.33
N ALA A 57 -6.09 11.12 2.21
CA ALA A 57 -5.92 9.72 1.86
C ALA A 57 -6.81 9.33 0.67
N ALA A 58 -8.09 9.70 0.70
CA ALA A 58 -9.04 9.41 -0.37
C ALA A 58 -8.61 10.01 -1.72
N GLN A 59 -8.16 11.27 -1.73
CA GLN A 59 -7.64 11.92 -2.94
C GLN A 59 -6.43 11.17 -3.51
N ALA A 60 -5.43 10.87 -2.68
CA ALA A 60 -4.22 10.17 -3.11
C ALA A 60 -4.51 8.75 -3.63
N ILE A 61 -5.37 8.01 -2.95
CA ILE A 61 -5.78 6.66 -3.37
C ILE A 61 -6.50 6.73 -4.73
N LEU A 62 -7.44 7.67 -4.89
CA LEU A 62 -8.17 7.82 -6.15
C LEU A 62 -7.26 8.23 -7.30
N GLU A 63 -6.28 9.10 -7.06
CA GLU A 63 -5.29 9.51 -8.06
C GLU A 63 -4.47 8.30 -8.56
N VAL A 64 -3.93 7.50 -7.64
CA VAL A 64 -3.20 6.26 -7.97
C VAL A 64 -4.08 5.28 -8.75
N MET A 65 -5.34 5.10 -8.34
CA MET A 65 -6.29 4.23 -9.04
C MET A 65 -6.61 4.72 -10.47
N ILE A 66 -6.68 6.04 -10.68
CA ILE A 66 -6.93 6.61 -12.00
C ILE A 66 -5.71 6.46 -12.90
N GLU A 67 -4.51 6.66 -12.35
CA GLU A 67 -3.25 6.51 -13.09
C GLU A 67 -3.02 5.06 -13.55
N SER A 68 -3.34 4.07 -12.71
CA SER A 68 -3.17 2.66 -13.05
C SER A 68 -4.05 2.18 -14.21
N VAL A 69 -5.18 2.87 -14.48
CA VAL A 69 -6.08 2.57 -15.61
C VAL A 69 -5.69 3.35 -16.89
N LYS A 70 -4.92 4.43 -16.75
CA LYS A 70 -4.49 5.27 -17.88
C LYS A 70 -3.18 4.83 -18.52
N ALA A 71 -2.38 4.01 -17.83
CA ALA A 71 -1.16 3.45 -18.40
C ALA A 71 -1.51 2.50 -19.57
N PRO A 72 -0.87 2.64 -20.75
CA PRO A 72 -1.11 1.79 -21.91
C PRO A 72 -0.71 0.33 -21.70
#